data_AF-A0A7Y2ND66-F1
#
_entry.id   AF-A0A7Y2ND66-F1
#
_cell.length_a   1.000
_cell.length_b   1.000
_cell.length_c   1.000
_cell.angle_alpha   90.00
_cell.angle_beta   90.00
_cell.angle_gamma   90.00
#
_symmetry.space_group_name_H-M   'P 1'
#
loop_
_entity.id
_entity.type
_entity.pdbx_description
1 polymer ?
#
loop_
_entity_poly.entity_id
_entity_poly.type
_entity_poly.pdbx_seq_one_letter_code
_entity_poly.pdbx_strand_id
1 'polypeptide(L)'
;MASETATGFVMVDVLRSELLSIDGVSEAIVSGLDSPESVRVVLSPDANVPVVELLVHEVLSAHGLLSDSEKESSREPTLVPIGMSDSDGRNRLESLAVTEGVGGVTVTASSSNGGIATRPARPGAVGVAEAVVAVVAELSIPGQPCPALLVVRDEELDGSNVVTVLLDLGAGRRRAGAAMLDGGRAYGLAKAVWQALNG
;
A
#
# COMPACT_ATOMS: atom_id res chain seq x y z
N MET A 1 -30.08 -23.74 -30.15
CA MET A 1 -29.04 -23.36 -31.12
C MET A 1 -28.63 -21.95 -30.74
N ALA A 2 -27.80 -21.75 -29.72
CA ALA A 2 -26.34 -21.96 -29.67
C ALA A 2 -25.58 -20.94 -30.54
N SER A 3 -25.64 -19.66 -30.17
CA SER A 3 -24.82 -18.61 -30.80
C SER A 3 -24.30 -17.50 -29.85
N GLU A 4 -24.51 -17.55 -28.53
CA GLU A 4 -24.06 -16.47 -27.63
C GLU A 4 -22.71 -16.73 -26.94
N THR A 5 -22.17 -17.95 -26.96
CA THR A 5 -20.92 -18.29 -26.25
C THR A 5 -19.64 -18.08 -27.07
N ALA A 6 -19.75 -17.65 -28.34
CA ALA A 6 -18.59 -17.51 -29.22
C ALA A 6 -17.88 -16.13 -29.09
N THR A 7 -18.59 -15.09 -28.66
CA THR A 7 -18.05 -13.72 -28.68
C THR A 7 -17.12 -13.44 -27.50
N GLY A 8 -17.42 -13.96 -26.31
CA GLY A 8 -16.62 -13.75 -25.10
C GLY A 8 -15.23 -14.42 -25.17
N PHE A 9 -15.18 -15.65 -25.68
CA PHE A 9 -13.92 -16.39 -25.82
C PHE A 9 -12.95 -15.72 -26.82
N VAL A 10 -13.47 -15.12 -27.90
CA VAL A 10 -12.66 -14.39 -28.88
C VAL A 10 -12.04 -13.14 -28.26
N MET A 11 -12.75 -12.46 -27.36
CA MET A 11 -12.23 -11.25 -26.70
C MET A 11 -11.05 -11.55 -25.76
N VAL A 12 -11.12 -12.63 -24.98
CA VAL A 12 -10.03 -13.04 -24.06
C VAL A 12 -8.75 -13.40 -24.82
N ASP A 13 -8.88 -14.12 -25.93
CA ASP A 13 -7.73 -14.53 -26.73
C ASP A 13 -7.06 -13.35 -27.45
N VAL A 14 -7.87 -12.41 -27.98
CA VAL A 14 -7.38 -11.17 -28.59
C VAL A 14 -6.64 -10.32 -27.56
N LEU A 15 -7.22 -10.09 -26.38
CA LEU A 15 -6.58 -9.33 -25.32
C LEU A 15 -5.26 -9.95 -24.87
N ARG A 16 -5.24 -11.27 -24.70
CA ARG A 16 -4.02 -12.00 -24.33
C ARG A 16 -2.94 -11.87 -25.40
N SER A 17 -3.30 -11.99 -26.67
CA SER A 17 -2.39 -11.84 -27.81
C SER A 17 -1.78 -10.44 -27.87
N GLU A 18 -2.57 -9.40 -27.63
CA GLU A 18 -2.08 -8.02 -27.61
C GLU A 18 -1.15 -7.74 -26.42
N LEU A 19 -1.45 -8.27 -25.23
CA LEU A 19 -0.57 -8.15 -24.07
C LEU A 19 0.77 -8.87 -24.29
N LEU A 20 0.76 -10.04 -24.94
CA LEU A 20 1.98 -10.77 -25.29
C LEU A 20 2.80 -10.10 -26.41
N SER A 21 2.18 -9.18 -27.16
CA SER A 21 2.88 -8.40 -28.21
C SER A 21 3.67 -7.21 -27.63
N ILE A 22 3.50 -6.90 -26.34
CA ILE A 22 4.24 -5.83 -25.67
C ILE A 22 5.66 -6.31 -25.38
N ASP A 23 6.65 -5.56 -25.86
CA ASP A 23 8.06 -5.84 -25.60
C ASP A 23 8.35 -5.82 -24.09
N GLY A 24 8.90 -6.91 -23.56
CA GLY A 24 9.12 -7.10 -22.13
C GLY A 24 8.04 -7.90 -21.40
N VAL A 25 6.96 -8.33 -22.06
CA VAL A 25 5.98 -9.27 -21.49
C VAL A 25 6.37 -10.71 -21.85
N SER A 26 6.63 -11.53 -20.83
CA SER A 26 6.92 -12.96 -20.98
C SER A 26 5.65 -13.82 -20.99
N GLU A 27 4.66 -13.45 -20.19
CA GLU A 27 3.40 -14.21 -20.07
C GLU A 27 2.23 -13.28 -19.75
N ALA A 28 1.05 -13.57 -20.32
CA ALA A 28 -0.19 -12.91 -19.97
C ALA A 28 -1.26 -13.96 -19.64
N ILE A 29 -1.86 -13.83 -18.46
CA ILE A 29 -2.92 -14.69 -17.94
C ILE A 29 -4.16 -13.82 -17.76
N VAL A 30 -5.19 -14.08 -18.56
CA VAL A 30 -6.48 -13.42 -18.48
C VAL A 30 -7.48 -14.43 -17.90
N SER A 31 -8.13 -14.08 -16.79
CA SER A 31 -9.17 -14.90 -16.16
C SER A 31 -10.55 -14.35 -16.49
N GLY A 32 -11.49 -15.25 -16.77
CA GLY A 32 -12.85 -14.93 -17.17
C GLY A 32 -13.27 -15.74 -18.39
N LEU A 33 -14.52 -16.19 -18.43
CA LEU A 33 -15.07 -16.97 -19.56
C LEU A 33 -15.59 -16.04 -20.66
N ASP A 34 -16.41 -15.05 -20.27
CA ASP A 34 -17.11 -14.15 -21.20
C ASP A 34 -16.75 -12.68 -21.02
N SER A 35 -16.09 -12.32 -19.92
CA SER A 35 -15.56 -10.98 -19.64
C SER A 35 -14.30 -11.10 -18.79
N PRO A 36 -13.22 -10.35 -19.07
CA PRO A 36 -12.01 -10.39 -18.27
C PRO A 36 -12.28 -9.89 -16.84
N GLU A 37 -12.20 -10.76 -15.85
CA GLU A 37 -12.34 -10.41 -14.43
C GLU A 37 -11.00 -10.01 -13.82
N SER A 38 -9.92 -10.63 -14.29
CA SER A 38 -8.56 -10.27 -13.86
C SER A 38 -7.54 -10.54 -14.95
N VAL A 39 -6.53 -9.68 -15.02
CA VAL A 39 -5.40 -9.79 -15.95
C VAL A 39 -4.12 -9.78 -15.12
N ARG A 40 -3.28 -10.79 -15.30
CA ARG A 40 -1.94 -10.87 -14.72
C ARG A 40 -0.92 -10.94 -15.85
N VAL A 41 0.12 -10.12 -15.74
CA VAL A 41 1.19 -10.05 -16.73
C VAL A 41 2.51 -10.36 -16.01
N VAL A 42 3.29 -11.28 -16.56
CA VAL A 42 4.63 -11.64 -16.09
C VAL A 42 5.63 -10.94 -17.01
N LEU A 43 6.51 -10.15 -16.41
CA LEU A 43 7.51 -9.38 -17.13
C LEU A 43 8.82 -10.17 -17.28
N SER A 44 9.49 -9.96 -18.40
CA SER A 44 10.86 -10.43 -18.62
C SER A 44 11.83 -9.74 -17.65
N PRO A 45 12.95 -10.38 -17.26
CA PRO A 45 13.90 -9.80 -16.31
C PRO A 45 14.58 -8.51 -16.82
N ASP A 46 14.68 -8.35 -18.13
CA ASP A 46 15.21 -7.15 -18.79
C ASP A 46 14.14 -6.12 -19.17
N ALA A 47 12.88 -6.32 -18.76
CA ALA A 47 11.77 -5.45 -19.14
C ALA A 47 11.87 -4.07 -18.47
N ASN A 48 11.59 -3.02 -19.26
CA ASN A 48 11.49 -1.66 -18.75
C ASN A 48 10.11 -1.44 -18.13
N VAL A 49 9.99 -1.68 -16.81
CA VAL A 49 8.71 -1.70 -16.08
C VAL A 49 7.85 -0.45 -16.33
N PRO A 50 8.35 0.80 -16.21
CA PRO A 50 7.54 2.00 -16.50
C PRO A 50 6.94 2.05 -17.91
N VAL A 51 7.69 1.58 -18.90
CA VAL A 51 7.24 1.59 -20.31
C VAL A 51 6.21 0.48 -20.54
N VAL A 52 6.45 -0.71 -19.98
CA VAL A 52 5.51 -1.84 -20.09
C VAL A 52 4.19 -1.54 -19.39
N GLU A 53 4.22 -0.96 -18.19
CA GLU A 53 3.01 -0.57 -17.46
C GLU A 53 2.13 0.39 -18.26
N LEU A 54 2.74 1.40 -18.89
CA LEU A 54 2.02 2.36 -19.73
C LEU A 54 1.35 1.67 -20.93
N LEU A 55 2.07 0.78 -21.62
CA LEU A 55 1.56 0.04 -22.79
C LEU A 55 0.46 -0.95 -22.40
N VAL A 56 0.61 -1.65 -21.27
CA VAL A 56 -0.43 -2.54 -20.74
C VAL A 56 -1.68 -1.73 -20.41
N HIS A 57 -1.53 -0.56 -19.80
CA HIS A 57 -2.64 0.34 -19.49
C HIS A 57 -3.37 0.83 -20.75
N GLU A 58 -2.63 1.12 -21.81
CA GLU A 58 -3.19 1.52 -23.11
C GLU A 58 -4.02 0.40 -23.74
N VAL A 59 -3.50 -0.83 -23.75
CA VAL A 59 -4.22 -2.01 -24.25
C VAL A 59 -5.49 -2.25 -23.44
N LEU A 60 -5.42 -2.27 -22.12
CA LEU A 60 -6.60 -2.46 -21.27
C LEU A 60 -7.66 -1.36 -21.46
N SER A 61 -7.23 -0.12 -21.73
CA SER A 61 -8.12 1.02 -21.99
C SER A 61 -8.87 0.84 -23.29
N ALA A 62 -8.18 0.40 -24.35
CA ALA A 62 -8.77 0.13 -25.65
C ALA A 62 -9.86 -0.94 -25.59
N HIS A 63 -9.74 -1.91 -24.67
CA HIS A 63 -10.74 -2.95 -24.42
C HIS A 63 -11.83 -2.56 -23.42
N GLY A 64 -11.84 -1.31 -22.95
CA GLY A 64 -12.83 -0.82 -21.98
C GLY A 64 -12.68 -1.40 -20.57
N LEU A 65 -11.61 -2.15 -20.30
CA LEU A 65 -11.35 -2.83 -19.02
C LEU A 65 -10.87 -1.87 -17.93
N LEU A 66 -10.60 -0.62 -18.28
CA LEU A 66 -10.28 0.46 -17.35
C LEU A 66 -11.49 1.36 -17.02
N SER A 67 -12.67 1.05 -17.54
CA SER A 67 -13.89 1.83 -17.27
C SER A 67 -14.60 1.38 -15.99
N ASP A 68 -13.97 1.58 -14.82
CA ASP A 68 -14.66 1.85 -13.53
C ASP A 68 -13.74 2.27 -12.37
N SER A 69 -12.58 2.92 -12.61
CA SER A 69 -11.76 3.45 -11.50
C SER A 69 -11.90 4.96 -11.26
N GLU A 70 -12.67 5.69 -12.08
CA GLU A 70 -12.74 7.16 -11.99
C GLU A 70 -14.14 7.76 -11.79
N LYS A 71 -15.20 6.96 -11.50
CA LYS A 71 -16.55 7.56 -11.37
C LYS A 71 -17.57 6.85 -10.47
N GLU A 72 -17.23 6.66 -9.20
CA GLU A 72 -18.13 6.59 -8.02
C GLU A 72 -17.27 6.03 -6.88
N SER A 73 -17.22 6.51 -5.65
CA SER A 73 -18.04 7.39 -4.85
C SER A 73 -17.16 7.64 -3.60
N SER A 74 -17.17 8.78 -2.92
CA SER A 74 -18.06 9.04 -1.75
C SER A 74 -18.75 7.81 -1.11
N ARG A 75 -18.14 6.63 -1.16
CA ARG A 75 -18.38 5.56 -0.20
C ARG A 75 -17.45 5.87 0.95
N GLU A 76 -18.04 6.48 1.96
CA GLU A 76 -17.74 6.14 3.36
C GLU A 76 -17.19 4.70 3.40
N PRO A 77 -15.97 4.47 3.91
CA PRO A 77 -15.36 3.15 3.89
C PRO A 77 -16.27 2.21 4.66
N THR A 78 -17.09 1.43 3.95
CA THR A 78 -17.71 0.24 4.52
C THR A 78 -16.57 -0.75 4.64
N LEU A 79 -15.90 -0.65 5.79
CA LEU A 79 -15.15 -1.74 6.38
C LEU A 79 -16.01 -2.98 6.24
N VAL A 80 -15.69 -3.86 5.30
CA VAL A 80 -16.14 -5.24 5.38
C VAL A 80 -15.43 -5.78 6.62
N PRO A 81 -16.15 -6.08 7.71
CA PRO A 81 -15.52 -6.66 8.87
C PRO A 81 -15.15 -8.09 8.46
N ILE A 82 -13.89 -8.32 8.11
CA ILE A 82 -13.33 -9.65 8.27
C ILE A 82 -13.33 -9.86 9.78
N GLY A 83 -14.42 -10.48 10.24
CA GLY A 83 -14.60 -10.86 11.62
C GLY A 83 -13.47 -11.80 12.02
N MET A 84 -12.48 -11.25 12.71
CA MET A 84 -12.00 -11.83 13.95
C MET A 84 -11.93 -10.69 14.98
N SER A 85 -12.90 -10.73 15.89
CA SER A 85 -12.88 -9.94 17.10
C SER A 85 -11.61 -10.26 17.88
N ASP A 86 -10.64 -9.37 17.82
CA ASP A 86 -9.69 -9.16 18.91
C ASP A 86 -10.08 -7.84 19.58
N SER A 87 -11.18 -7.90 20.33
CA SER A 87 -11.69 -6.80 21.15
C SER A 87 -10.84 -6.65 22.42
N ASP A 88 -9.53 -6.52 22.27
CA ASP A 88 -8.74 -5.80 23.25
C ASP A 88 -9.00 -4.33 22.89
N GLY A 89 -9.86 -3.63 23.64
CA GLY A 89 -10.31 -2.25 23.38
C GLY A 89 -9.19 -1.19 23.43
N ARG A 90 -7.95 -1.61 23.19
CA ARG A 90 -6.74 -0.81 23.12
C ARG A 90 -6.65 -0.21 21.72
N ASN A 91 -6.51 1.11 21.68
CA ASN A 91 -6.21 1.86 20.47
C ASN A 91 -4.91 1.31 19.87
N ARG A 92 -4.98 0.73 18.67
CA ARG A 92 -3.84 0.15 17.97
C ARG A 92 -3.76 0.70 16.55
N LEU A 93 -2.53 0.79 16.02
CA LEU A 93 -2.32 1.04 14.60
C LEU A 93 -2.91 -0.13 13.80
N GLU A 94 -3.80 0.16 12.87
CA GLU A 94 -4.47 -0.83 12.05
C GLU A 94 -3.78 -0.97 10.70
N SER A 95 -3.60 0.15 9.98
CA SER A 95 -3.00 0.15 8.65
C SER A 95 -2.04 1.31 8.43
N LEU A 96 -1.13 1.11 7.48
CA LEU A 96 -0.28 2.16 6.92
C LEU A 96 -0.18 1.94 5.41
N ALA A 97 -0.45 2.98 4.64
CA ALA A 97 -0.23 3.01 3.20
C ALA A 97 0.81 4.08 2.86
N VAL A 98 1.74 3.74 1.99
CA VAL A 98 2.67 4.68 1.37
C VAL A 98 2.38 4.67 -0.12
N THR A 99 1.86 5.78 -0.63
CA THR A 99 1.45 5.92 -2.03
C THR A 99 2.35 6.93 -2.71
N GLU A 100 2.97 6.53 -3.82
CA GLU A 100 3.70 7.43 -4.71
C GLU A 100 2.81 7.79 -5.89
N GLY A 101 2.72 9.08 -6.21
CA GLY A 101 1.97 9.57 -7.36
C GLY A 101 2.62 10.82 -7.95
N VAL A 102 1.94 11.43 -8.91
CA VAL A 102 2.44 12.62 -9.63
C VAL A 102 2.71 13.80 -8.69
N GLY A 103 2.01 13.86 -7.55
CA GLY A 103 2.19 14.88 -6.50
C GLY A 103 3.29 14.55 -5.47
N GLY A 104 4.03 13.46 -5.65
CA GLY A 104 5.02 12.96 -4.69
C GLY A 104 4.50 11.82 -3.83
N VAL A 105 5.20 11.58 -2.71
CA VAL A 105 4.90 10.47 -1.81
C VAL A 105 3.95 10.93 -0.71
N THR A 106 2.93 10.13 -0.40
CA THR A 106 1.97 10.39 0.67
C THR A 106 1.90 9.18 1.60
N VAL A 107 1.84 9.43 2.91
CA VAL A 107 1.70 8.40 3.94
C VAL A 107 0.36 8.56 4.62
N THR A 108 -0.43 7.50 4.65
CA THR A 108 -1.74 7.45 5.32
C THR A 108 -1.72 6.36 6.37
N ALA A 109 -2.21 6.64 7.57
CA ALA A 109 -2.36 5.66 8.64
C ALA A 109 -3.81 5.63 9.15
N SER A 110 -4.26 4.45 9.57
CA SER A 110 -5.51 4.28 10.32
C SER A 110 -5.30 3.58 11.66
N SER A 111 -6.13 3.88 12.64
CA SER A 111 -6.15 3.23 13.96
C SER A 111 -7.49 2.56 14.24
N SER A 112 -7.48 1.58 15.15
CA SER A 112 -8.65 0.76 15.50
C SER A 112 -9.81 1.54 16.12
N ASN A 113 -9.59 2.78 16.56
CA ASN A 113 -10.63 3.69 17.02
C ASN A 113 -11.29 4.51 15.89
N GLY A 114 -10.96 4.22 14.62
CA GLY A 114 -11.47 4.93 13.44
C GLY A 114 -10.70 6.19 13.06
N GLY A 115 -9.62 6.53 13.78
CA GLY A 115 -8.76 7.66 13.43
C GLY A 115 -8.02 7.42 12.11
N ILE A 116 -7.98 8.43 11.25
CA ILE A 116 -7.22 8.42 9.99
C ILE A 116 -6.41 9.72 9.91
N ALA A 117 -5.14 9.59 9.54
CA ALA A 117 -4.27 10.73 9.29
C ALA A 117 -3.50 10.51 7.99
N THR A 118 -3.22 11.61 7.28
CA THR A 118 -2.51 11.60 6.00
C THR A 118 -1.48 12.72 5.98
N ARG A 119 -0.25 12.41 5.55
CA ARG A 119 0.85 13.39 5.45
C ARG A 119 1.63 13.23 4.14
N PRO A 120 1.97 14.32 3.46
CA PRO A 120 2.95 14.26 2.39
C PRO A 120 4.33 13.92 2.96
N ALA A 121 5.09 13.13 2.24
CA ALA A 121 6.47 12.79 2.56
C ALA A 121 7.43 13.49 1.59
N ARG A 122 8.58 13.89 2.12
CA ARG A 122 9.70 14.28 1.24
C ARG A 122 10.19 13.04 0.48
N PRO A 123 10.67 13.19 -0.77
CA PRO A 123 11.24 12.07 -1.50
C PRO A 123 12.37 11.39 -0.73
N GLY A 124 12.42 10.06 -0.82
CA GLY A 124 13.46 9.23 -0.21
C GLY A 124 13.11 8.68 1.19
N ALA A 125 13.88 7.68 1.61
CA ALA A 125 13.59 6.88 2.79
C ALA A 125 13.49 7.68 4.10
N VAL A 126 14.31 8.73 4.26
CA VAL A 126 14.28 9.60 5.45
C VAL A 126 12.99 10.42 5.48
N GLY A 127 12.58 10.99 4.35
CA GLY A 127 11.35 11.78 4.26
C GLY A 127 10.10 10.96 4.51
N VAL A 128 10.08 9.71 4.03
CA VAL A 128 9.00 8.75 4.35
C VAL A 128 9.00 8.40 5.84
N ALA A 129 10.16 8.15 6.44
CA ALA A 129 10.25 7.84 7.88
C ALA A 129 9.74 8.99 8.76
N GLU A 130 10.07 10.23 8.43
CA GLU A 130 9.55 11.41 9.13
C GLU A 130 8.03 11.56 8.97
N ALA A 131 7.50 11.35 7.76
CA ALA A 131 6.07 11.39 7.51
C ALA A 131 5.32 10.29 8.27
N VAL A 132 5.91 9.10 8.37
CA VAL A 132 5.40 7.99 9.20
C VAL A 132 5.33 8.41 10.68
N VAL A 133 6.37 9.05 11.22
CA VAL A 133 6.34 9.53 12.61
C VAL A 133 5.25 10.58 12.81
N ALA A 134 5.14 11.53 11.88
CA ALA A 134 4.14 12.59 11.96
C ALA A 134 2.71 12.05 11.93
N VAL A 135 2.40 11.13 11.01
CA VAL A 135 1.05 10.57 10.88
C VAL A 135 0.67 9.72 12.09
N VAL A 136 1.61 8.96 12.65
CA VAL A 136 1.37 8.15 13.85
C VAL A 136 1.22 9.04 15.09
N ALA A 137 2.02 10.10 15.21
CA ALA A 137 1.91 11.05 16.31
C ALA A 137 0.56 11.78 16.30
N GLU A 138 0.05 12.14 15.12
CA GLU A 138 -1.27 12.76 14.96
C GLU A 138 -2.41 11.86 15.49
N LEU A 139 -2.30 10.54 15.28
CA LEU A 139 -3.26 9.56 15.79
C LEU A 139 -3.08 9.25 17.29
N SER A 140 -1.84 9.28 17.80
CA SER A 140 -1.52 8.83 19.17
C SER A 140 -1.58 9.94 20.21
N ILE A 141 -1.12 11.14 19.85
CA ILE A 141 -0.98 12.29 20.77
C ILE A 141 -1.52 13.58 20.12
N PRO A 142 -2.82 13.61 19.77
CA PRO A 142 -3.41 14.73 19.05
C PRO A 142 -3.21 16.06 19.79
N GLY A 143 -2.82 17.10 19.04
CA GLY A 143 -2.56 18.44 19.58
C GLY A 143 -1.19 18.63 20.25
N GLN A 144 -0.36 17.60 20.34
CA GLN A 144 1.03 17.72 20.81
C GLN A 144 2.01 18.00 19.66
N PRO A 145 3.17 18.62 19.94
CA PRO A 145 4.23 18.75 18.94
C PRO A 145 4.67 17.40 18.38
N CYS A 146 4.95 17.37 17.08
CA CYS A 146 5.44 16.17 16.40
C CYS A 146 6.78 15.71 17.02
N PRO A 147 6.92 14.45 17.45
CA PRO A 147 8.18 13.92 17.94
C PRO A 147 9.24 13.90 16.83
N ALA A 148 10.50 14.18 17.20
CA ALA A 148 11.62 14.04 16.28
C ALA A 148 12.16 12.60 16.30
N LEU A 149 12.40 12.04 15.11
CA LEU A 149 13.02 10.73 14.96
C LEU A 149 14.54 10.85 15.12
N LEU A 150 15.09 10.35 16.23
CA LEU A 150 16.53 10.44 16.50
C LEU A 150 17.30 9.26 15.93
N VAL A 151 16.75 8.06 16.08
CA VAL A 151 17.42 6.81 15.69
C VAL A 151 16.39 5.87 15.08
N VAL A 152 16.80 5.20 14.00
CA VAL A 152 16.17 3.99 13.49
C VAL A 152 17.27 2.95 13.34
N ARG A 153 17.07 1.78 13.92
CA ARG A 153 17.95 0.63 13.76
C ARG A 153 17.14 -0.55 13.28
N ASP A 154 17.64 -1.17 12.22
CA ASP A 154 17.11 -2.41 11.68
C ASP A 154 18.10 -3.51 12.05
N GLU A 155 17.65 -4.53 12.76
CA GLU A 155 18.46 -5.64 13.24
C GLU A 155 17.74 -6.97 12.99
N GLU A 156 18.49 -8.02 12.63
CA GLU A 156 17.94 -9.37 12.54
C GLU A 156 18.17 -10.10 13.87
N LEU A 157 17.10 -10.62 14.45
CA LEU A 157 17.08 -11.36 15.70
C LEU A 157 16.40 -12.71 15.48
N ASP A 158 17.16 -13.78 15.59
CA ASP A 158 16.67 -15.17 15.41
C ASP A 158 15.90 -15.35 14.08
N GLY A 159 16.48 -14.86 12.98
CA GLY A 159 15.86 -14.87 11.64
C GLY A 159 14.68 -13.91 11.45
N SER A 160 14.35 -13.10 12.46
CA SER A 160 13.29 -12.10 12.40
C SER A 160 13.85 -10.70 12.30
N ASN A 161 13.41 -9.92 11.31
CA ASN A 161 13.83 -8.52 11.21
C ASN A 161 13.04 -7.64 12.17
N VAL A 162 13.74 -6.86 12.99
CA VAL A 162 13.18 -5.96 14.00
C VAL A 162 13.67 -4.54 13.73
N VAL A 163 12.76 -3.58 13.79
CA VAL A 163 13.10 -2.16 13.80
C VAL A 163 12.96 -1.61 15.21
N THR A 164 13.97 -0.86 15.65
CA THR A 164 13.97 -0.12 16.91
C THR A 164 14.06 1.37 16.62
N VAL A 165 13.24 2.17 17.29
CA VAL A 165 13.22 3.63 17.16
C VAL A 165 13.54 4.31 18.48
N LEU A 166 14.12 5.52 18.38
CA LEU A 166 14.22 6.46 19.48
C LEU A 166 13.61 7.80 19.04
N LEU A 167 12.63 8.26 19.81
CA LEU A 167 11.91 9.51 19.58
C LEU A 167 12.28 10.56 20.64
N ASP A 168 12.37 11.81 20.23
CA ASP A 168 12.39 12.97 21.12
C ASP A 168 11.01 13.63 21.14
N LEU A 169 10.38 13.69 22.32
CA LEU A 169 9.08 14.33 22.53
C LEU A 169 9.21 15.79 22.99
N GLY A 170 10.41 16.37 22.88
CA GLY A 170 10.76 17.69 23.35
C GLY A 170 11.06 17.72 24.85
N ALA A 171 11.73 18.80 25.27
CA ALA A 171 12.16 19.05 26.65
C ALA A 171 13.03 17.91 27.25
N GLY A 172 13.82 17.24 26.40
CA GLY A 172 14.69 16.14 26.81
C GLY A 172 13.98 14.82 27.11
N ARG A 173 12.65 14.74 26.89
CA ARG A 173 11.90 13.49 27.05
C ARG A 173 12.11 12.61 25.82
N ARG A 174 12.56 11.38 26.06
CA ARG A 174 12.78 10.40 25.00
C ARG A 174 11.97 9.16 25.24
N ARG A 175 11.52 8.52 24.17
CA ARG A 175 10.87 7.21 24.21
C ARG A 175 11.42 6.32 23.12
N ALA A 176 11.51 5.04 23.42
CA ALA A 176 11.92 4.03 22.48
C ALA A 176 10.77 3.06 22.22
N GLY A 177 10.75 2.48 21.04
CA GLY A 177 9.81 1.43 20.68
C GLY A 177 10.44 0.49 19.67
N ALA A 178 9.91 -0.72 19.58
CA ALA A 178 10.40 -1.73 18.66
C ALA A 178 9.23 -2.51 18.05
N ALA A 179 9.42 -3.02 16.84
CA ALA A 179 8.46 -3.88 16.17
C ALA A 179 9.12 -4.79 15.15
N MET A 180 8.50 -5.96 14.91
CA MET A 180 8.88 -6.85 13.82
C MET A 180 8.48 -6.28 12.45
N LEU A 181 9.28 -6.56 11.42
CA LEU A 181 9.12 -6.07 10.05
C LEU A 181 8.24 -7.01 9.17
N ASP A 182 7.09 -7.43 9.66
CA ASP A 182 6.24 -8.44 8.98
C ASP A 182 5.41 -7.89 7.81
N GLY A 183 5.39 -6.58 7.60
CA GLY A 183 4.55 -5.88 6.60
C GLY A 183 5.31 -4.82 5.80
N GLY A 184 6.62 -5.02 5.64
CA GLY A 184 7.51 -4.03 5.05
C GLY A 184 7.99 -2.99 6.06
N ARG A 185 9.06 -2.30 5.69
CA ARG A 185 9.83 -1.42 6.58
C ARG A 185 9.01 -0.24 7.13
N ALA A 186 8.22 0.41 6.28
CA ALA A 186 7.41 1.56 6.69
C ALA A 186 6.36 1.18 7.74
N TYR A 187 5.66 0.06 7.54
CA TYR A 187 4.68 -0.44 8.49
C TYR A 187 5.33 -0.86 9.82
N GLY A 188 6.45 -1.58 9.77
CA GLY A 188 7.21 -1.92 10.97
C GLY A 188 7.68 -0.68 11.75
N LEU A 189 8.17 0.34 11.04
CA LEU A 189 8.53 1.63 11.66
C LEU A 189 7.31 2.27 12.34
N ALA A 190 6.16 2.32 11.67
CA ALA A 190 4.94 2.87 12.23
C ALA A 190 4.50 2.12 13.50
N LYS A 191 4.58 0.79 13.52
CA LYS A 191 4.32 -0.02 14.72
C LYS A 191 5.28 0.33 15.85
N ALA A 192 6.58 0.44 15.56
CA ALA A 192 7.59 0.79 16.58
C ALA A 192 7.35 2.19 17.17
N VAL A 193 6.98 3.17 16.33
CA VAL A 193 6.60 4.51 16.77
C VAL A 193 5.32 4.47 17.61
N TRP A 194 4.31 3.70 17.20
CA TRP A 194 3.07 3.54 17.97
C TRP A 194 3.35 2.97 19.36
N GLN A 195 4.19 1.94 19.45
CA GLN A 195 4.63 1.36 20.73
C GLN A 195 5.41 2.37 21.57
N ALA A 196 6.30 3.16 20.97
CA ALA A 196 7.01 4.21 21.71
C ALA A 196 6.05 5.24 22.32
N LEU A 197 4.94 5.57 21.64
CA LEU A 197 4.00 6.60 22.11
C LEU A 197 2.93 6.07 23.06
N ASN A 198 2.48 4.83 22.90
CA ASN A 198 1.34 4.25 23.62
C ASN A 198 1.70 3.08 24.56
N GLY A 199 2.91 2.54 24.47
CA GLY A 199 3.43 1.47 25.33
C GLY A 199 4.02 1.97 26.64
#